data_AF-A0A832T7R4-F1
#
_entry.id   AF-A0A832T7R4-F1
#
_cell.length_a   1.000
_cell.length_b   1.000
_cell.length_c   1.000
_cell.angle_alpha   90.00
_cell.angle_beta   90.00
_cell.angle_gamma   90.00
#
_symmetry.space_group_name_H-M   'P 1'
#
loop_
_entity.id
_entity.type
_entity.pdbx_description
1 polymer ?
#
loop_
_entity_poly.entity_id
_entity_poly.type
_entity_poly.pdbx_seq_one_letter_code
_entity_poly.pdbx_strand_id
1 'polypeptide(L)'
;MNSWKTISVILIAVALILGGVTAYNIYDVYFVNHNSNNPLYVFTSVSTPTYKQDPVIGNYSFIIGSGTTFTNLGNKTLVASYVYINLTKIKIGDSFLVFAPVNNGSEITRIFYLKPIVNITILNDSVYISKGYKYLNLLIKVIYPAFVNDVEYDSATIILNYSIEVTSMIHIIDYTWLYVEFLALNSTVLKMEFYVGPTTF
;
A
#
# COMPACT_ATOMS: atom_id res chain seq x y z
N MET A 1 -8.66 -31.67 -45.79
CA MET A 1 -8.12 -30.36 -45.36
C MET A 1 -7.11 -30.65 -44.25
N ASN A 2 -5.82 -30.33 -44.46
CA ASN A 2 -4.72 -30.79 -43.59
C ASN A 2 -4.89 -30.25 -42.16
N SER A 3 -4.91 -31.12 -41.16
CA SER A 3 -5.14 -30.78 -39.74
C SER A 3 -4.23 -29.65 -39.25
N TRP A 4 -3.01 -29.55 -39.80
CA TRP A 4 -2.05 -28.48 -39.56
C TRP A 4 -2.50 -27.08 -40.00
N LYS A 5 -3.26 -26.97 -41.10
CA LYS A 5 -3.83 -25.68 -41.55
C LYS A 5 -4.92 -25.21 -40.59
N THR A 6 -5.76 -26.12 -40.10
CA THR A 6 -6.81 -25.80 -39.13
C THR A 6 -6.23 -25.35 -37.79
N ILE A 7 -5.20 -26.04 -37.29
CA ILE A 7 -4.51 -25.68 -36.03
C ILE A 7 -3.87 -24.29 -36.14
N SER A 8 -3.23 -23.99 -37.28
CA SER A 8 -2.57 -22.69 -37.50
C SER A 8 -3.57 -21.54 -37.54
N VAL A 9 -4.73 -21.72 -38.18
CA VAL A 9 -5.79 -20.70 -38.24
C VAL A 9 -6.38 -20.44 -36.85
N ILE A 10 -6.58 -21.49 -36.04
CA ILE A 10 -7.09 -21.34 -34.67
C ILE A 10 -6.10 -20.58 -33.79
N LEU A 11 -4.81 -20.91 -33.86
CA LEU A 11 -3.77 -20.22 -33.07
C LEU A 11 -3.65 -18.74 -33.44
N ILE A 12 -3.72 -18.40 -34.73
CA ILE A 12 -3.69 -17.00 -35.19
C ILE A 12 -4.94 -16.25 -34.72
N ALA A 13 -6.12 -16.88 -34.79
CA ALA A 13 -7.36 -16.27 -34.31
C ALA A 13 -7.32 -16.01 -32.80
N VAL A 14 -6.81 -16.97 -32.00
CA VAL A 14 -6.66 -16.80 -30.55
C VAL A 14 -5.66 -15.68 -30.22
N ALA A 15 -4.52 -15.63 -30.91
CA ALA A 15 -3.53 -14.58 -30.73
C ALA A 15 -4.07 -13.18 -31.10
N LEU A 16 -4.86 -13.08 -32.18
CA LEU A 16 -5.50 -11.83 -32.59
C LEU A 16 -6.60 -11.39 -31.64
N ILE A 17 -7.38 -12.32 -31.08
CA ILE A 17 -8.41 -12.00 -30.08
C ILE A 17 -7.74 -11.52 -28.79
N LEU A 18 -6.72 -12.24 -28.29
CA LEU A 18 -6.00 -11.84 -27.08
C LEU A 18 -5.25 -10.52 -27.26
N GLY A 19 -4.60 -10.32 -28.41
CA GLY A 19 -3.93 -9.08 -28.76
C GLY A 19 -4.91 -7.92 -28.96
N GLY A 20 -6.07 -8.17 -29.55
CA GLY A 20 -7.13 -7.18 -29.74
C GLY A 20 -7.79 -6.75 -28.44
N VAL A 21 -8.09 -7.69 -27.53
CA VAL A 21 -8.66 -7.39 -26.20
C VAL A 21 -7.67 -6.59 -25.35
N THR A 22 -6.38 -6.95 -25.38
CA THR A 22 -5.35 -6.19 -24.66
C THR A 22 -5.14 -4.80 -25.25
N ALA A 23 -5.13 -4.64 -26.57
CA ALA A 23 -5.03 -3.33 -27.22
C ALA A 23 -6.27 -2.46 -26.97
N TYR A 24 -7.48 -3.03 -27.06
CA TYR A 24 -8.75 -2.33 -26.80
C TYR A 24 -8.82 -1.81 -25.36
N ASN A 25 -8.44 -2.64 -24.38
CA ASN A 25 -8.40 -2.21 -22.98
C ASN A 25 -7.38 -1.10 -22.71
N ILE A 26 -6.24 -1.09 -23.42
CA ILE A 26 -5.26 0.01 -23.34
C ILE A 26 -5.81 1.28 -24.03
N TYR A 27 -6.58 1.13 -25.11
CA TYR A 27 -7.16 2.23 -25.88
C TYR A 27 -8.31 2.93 -25.13
N ASP A 28 -9.19 2.18 -24.46
CA ASP A 28 -10.29 2.75 -23.65
C ASP A 28 -9.75 3.53 -22.44
N VAL A 29 -8.66 3.07 -21.81
CA VAL A 29 -8.00 3.82 -20.72
C VAL A 29 -7.35 5.12 -21.23
N TYR A 30 -6.91 5.16 -22.48
CA TYR A 30 -6.26 6.35 -23.06
C TYR A 30 -7.27 7.40 -23.57
N PHE A 31 -8.44 6.99 -24.08
CA PHE A 31 -9.42 7.89 -24.70
C PHE A 31 -10.45 8.49 -23.74
N VAL A 32 -10.78 7.81 -22.63
CA VAL A 32 -11.67 8.40 -21.60
C VAL A 32 -11.02 9.63 -20.94
N ASN A 33 -9.68 9.75 -20.99
CA ASN A 33 -8.95 10.88 -20.41
C ASN A 33 -8.79 12.11 -21.34
N HIS A 34 -9.20 12.04 -22.62
CA HIS A 34 -8.90 13.11 -23.58
C HIS A 34 -10.10 13.87 -24.15
N ASN A 35 -11.36 13.53 -23.83
CA ASN A 35 -12.47 14.07 -24.62
C ASN A 35 -13.82 14.37 -23.93
N SER A 36 -13.87 14.79 -22.66
CA SER A 36 -15.12 15.39 -22.17
C SER A 36 -14.93 16.51 -21.14
N ASN A 37 -15.25 17.73 -21.57
CA ASN A 37 -15.49 18.92 -20.74
C ASN A 37 -16.79 18.85 -19.92
N ASN A 38 -17.14 17.69 -19.36
CA ASN A 38 -18.24 17.55 -18.41
C ASN A 38 -18.05 16.28 -17.59
N PRO A 39 -17.91 16.36 -16.25
CA PRO A 39 -17.71 15.17 -15.44
C PRO A 39 -19.06 14.47 -15.25
N LEU A 40 -19.32 13.43 -16.05
CA LEU A 40 -20.39 12.48 -15.77
C LEU A 40 -19.88 11.54 -14.67
N TYR A 41 -20.37 11.71 -13.44
CA TYR A 41 -20.10 10.79 -12.34
C TYR A 41 -20.81 9.46 -12.60
N VAL A 42 -20.12 8.55 -13.30
CA VAL A 42 -20.53 7.15 -13.41
C VAL A 42 -19.96 6.42 -12.20
N PHE A 43 -20.84 6.01 -11.28
CA PHE A 43 -20.49 5.12 -10.18
C PHE A 43 -20.20 3.74 -10.74
N THR A 44 -18.95 3.48 -11.08
CA THR A 44 -18.49 2.14 -11.47
C THR A 44 -18.43 1.27 -10.21
N SER A 45 -19.19 0.17 -10.18
CA SER A 45 -18.99 -0.89 -9.21
C SER A 45 -17.50 -1.24 -9.19
N VAL A 46 -16.88 -1.09 -8.01
CA VAL A 46 -15.46 -1.29 -7.77
C VAL A 46 -15.11 -2.74 -8.12
N SER A 47 -14.70 -2.96 -9.37
CA SER A 47 -13.93 -4.14 -9.72
C SER A 47 -12.73 -4.19 -8.76
N THR A 48 -12.46 -5.38 -8.24
CA THR A 48 -11.32 -5.70 -7.37
C THR A 48 -10.11 -4.82 -7.70
N PRO A 49 -9.48 -4.15 -6.72
CA PRO A 49 -8.43 -3.19 -6.99
C PRO A 49 -7.32 -3.85 -7.81
N THR A 50 -7.11 -3.36 -9.04
CA THR A 50 -5.97 -3.74 -9.87
C THR A 50 -4.74 -3.06 -9.28
N TYR A 51 -3.97 -3.80 -8.47
CA TYR A 51 -2.72 -3.31 -7.91
C TYR A 51 -1.56 -3.60 -8.85
N LYS A 52 -0.51 -2.79 -8.74
CA LYS A 52 0.68 -2.90 -9.60
C LYS A 52 1.76 -3.81 -9.01
N GLN A 53 1.62 -4.27 -7.75
CA GLN A 53 2.51 -5.25 -7.12
C GLN A 53 1.93 -5.96 -5.89
N ASP A 54 2.25 -7.25 -5.73
CA ASP A 54 2.04 -8.02 -4.49
C ASP A 54 2.97 -7.54 -3.36
N PRO A 55 2.46 -7.31 -2.15
CA PRO A 55 3.29 -6.96 -1.02
C PRO A 55 4.01 -8.17 -0.41
N VAL A 56 5.22 -7.94 0.06
CA VAL A 56 6.12 -8.90 0.71
C VAL A 56 6.65 -8.25 1.98
N ILE A 57 6.74 -9.02 3.07
CA ILE A 57 7.30 -8.56 4.34
C ILE A 57 8.36 -9.58 4.76
N GLY A 58 9.54 -9.08 5.16
CA GLY A 58 10.63 -9.93 5.64
C GLY A 58 10.32 -10.58 7.00
N ASN A 59 11.10 -11.59 7.39
CA ASN A 59 10.96 -12.22 8.70
C ASN A 59 11.83 -11.49 9.74
N TYR A 60 11.19 -10.87 10.74
CA TYR A 60 11.85 -10.11 11.80
C TYR A 60 11.37 -10.61 13.16
N SER A 61 12.26 -10.71 14.15
CA SER A 61 11.97 -11.35 15.45
C SER A 61 10.85 -10.69 16.26
N PHE A 62 10.59 -9.40 16.03
CA PHE A 62 9.53 -8.63 16.66
C PHE A 62 8.22 -8.61 15.84
N ILE A 63 8.23 -9.11 14.60
CA ILE A 63 7.03 -9.28 13.77
C ILE A 63 6.50 -10.69 14.02
N ILE A 64 5.26 -10.78 14.50
CA ILE A 64 4.59 -12.04 14.85
C ILE A 64 3.56 -12.49 13.80
N GLY A 65 3.32 -11.65 12.80
CA GLY A 65 2.48 -11.96 11.66
C GLY A 65 2.45 -10.81 10.68
N SER A 66 2.14 -11.11 9.42
CA SER A 66 2.09 -10.12 8.35
C SER A 66 1.22 -10.62 7.21
N GLY A 67 0.69 -9.71 6.41
CA GLY A 67 -0.06 -10.09 5.22
C GLY A 67 -0.68 -8.90 4.52
N THR A 68 -1.74 -9.19 3.76
CA THR A 68 -2.51 -8.19 3.03
C THR A 68 -3.91 -8.08 3.57
N THR A 69 -4.41 -6.87 3.63
CA THR A 69 -5.80 -6.58 3.96
C THR A 69 -6.37 -5.56 2.99
N PHE A 70 -7.69 -5.45 3.01
CA PHE A 70 -8.40 -4.37 2.33
C PHE A 70 -8.89 -3.40 3.40
N THR A 71 -8.62 -2.12 3.21
CA THR A 71 -9.16 -1.04 4.03
C THR A 71 -10.05 -0.16 3.18
N ASN A 72 -11.15 0.34 3.74
CA ASN A 72 -12.08 1.20 3.01
C ASN A 72 -11.85 2.65 3.45
N LEU A 73 -11.55 3.50 2.48
CA LEU A 73 -11.39 4.93 2.70
C LEU A 73 -12.38 5.68 1.80
N GLY A 74 -13.43 6.22 2.42
CA GLY A 74 -14.57 6.77 1.69
C GLY A 74 -15.24 5.71 0.82
N ASN A 75 -15.32 5.97 -0.49
CA ASN A 75 -15.94 5.08 -1.47
C ASN A 75 -14.93 4.16 -2.18
N LYS A 76 -13.66 4.15 -1.74
CA LYS A 76 -12.59 3.36 -2.36
C LYS A 76 -12.16 2.24 -1.42
N THR A 77 -12.02 1.04 -1.99
CA THR A 77 -11.36 -0.09 -1.33
C THR A 77 -9.88 -0.06 -1.69
N LEU A 78 -9.05 0.18 -0.69
CA LEU A 78 -7.60 0.23 -0.79
C LEU A 78 -7.01 -1.10 -0.32
N VAL A 79 -5.90 -1.50 -0.93
CA VAL A 79 -5.09 -2.61 -0.44
C VAL A 79 -4.05 -2.04 0.51
N ALA A 80 -3.85 -2.72 1.63
CA ALA A 80 -2.80 -2.40 2.58
C ALA A 80 -1.98 -3.65 2.93
N SER A 81 -0.68 -3.45 3.15
CA SER A 81 0.16 -4.44 3.81
C SER A 81 0.05 -4.24 5.30
N TYR A 82 -0.12 -5.30 6.08
CA TYR A 82 -0.11 -5.19 7.53
C TYR A 82 1.01 -6.02 8.16
N VAL A 83 1.47 -5.56 9.32
CA VAL A 83 2.34 -6.29 10.24
C VAL A 83 1.75 -6.26 11.64
N TYR A 84 1.89 -7.36 12.35
CA TYR A 84 1.66 -7.43 13.79
C TYR A 84 3.01 -7.38 14.50
N ILE A 85 3.20 -6.32 15.27
CA ILE A 85 4.40 -6.04 16.04
C ILE A 85 4.17 -6.45 17.49
N ASN A 86 5.09 -7.26 18.02
CA ASN A 86 5.15 -7.54 19.45
C ASN A 86 5.95 -6.44 20.16
N LEU A 87 5.23 -5.59 20.89
CA LEU A 87 5.78 -4.44 21.60
C LEU A 87 6.79 -4.81 22.70
N THR A 88 6.84 -6.07 23.15
CA THR A 88 7.83 -6.53 24.13
C THR A 88 9.18 -6.91 23.53
N LYS A 89 9.24 -7.02 22.19
CA LYS A 89 10.42 -7.49 21.45
C LYS A 89 11.09 -6.40 20.61
N ILE A 90 10.39 -5.29 20.35
CA ILE A 90 10.96 -4.16 19.62
C ILE A 90 12.04 -3.47 20.45
N LYS A 91 12.99 -2.87 19.74
CA LYS A 91 14.03 -2.00 20.30
C LYS A 91 14.22 -0.79 19.40
N ILE A 92 14.64 0.32 20.01
CA ILE A 92 15.12 1.47 19.25
C ILE A 92 16.26 1.04 18.33
N GLY A 93 16.16 1.44 17.06
CA GLY A 93 17.08 1.05 15.99
C GLY A 93 16.67 -0.19 15.21
N ASP A 94 15.64 -0.93 15.65
CA ASP A 94 15.08 -2.02 14.85
C ASP A 94 14.51 -1.48 13.54
N SER A 95 14.84 -2.17 12.45
CA SER A 95 14.37 -1.83 11.12
C SER A 95 13.72 -3.03 10.45
N PHE A 96 12.71 -2.77 9.63
CA PHE A 96 12.09 -3.77 8.79
C PHE A 96 11.69 -3.20 7.42
N LEU A 97 11.69 -4.10 6.44
CA LEU A 97 11.30 -3.80 5.07
C LEU A 97 9.84 -4.20 4.83
N VAL A 98 9.10 -3.30 4.20
CA VAL A 98 7.71 -3.48 3.77
C VAL A 98 7.61 -3.09 2.30
N PHE A 99 6.89 -3.89 1.53
CA PHE A 99 6.46 -3.50 0.19
C PHE A 99 5.04 -2.96 0.29
N ALA A 100 4.89 -1.64 0.32
CA ALA A 100 3.56 -1.04 0.42
C ALA A 100 2.85 -1.12 -0.95
N PRO A 101 1.61 -1.62 -1.02
CA PRO A 101 0.83 -1.63 -2.25
C PRO A 101 0.59 -0.20 -2.73
N VAL A 102 0.71 0.00 -4.05
CA VAL A 102 0.40 1.27 -4.70
C VAL A 102 -1.01 1.24 -5.24
N ASN A 103 -1.89 2.03 -4.62
CA ASN A 103 -3.30 2.09 -4.97
C ASN A 103 -3.55 3.01 -6.18
N ASN A 104 -4.65 2.75 -6.88
CA ASN A 104 -5.04 3.53 -8.06
C ASN A 104 -5.22 5.03 -7.73
N GLY A 105 -4.79 5.88 -8.67
CA GLY A 105 -4.74 7.32 -8.48
C GLY A 105 -3.43 7.84 -7.90
N SER A 106 -2.51 6.96 -7.46
CA SER A 106 -1.17 7.36 -7.04
C SER A 106 -0.28 7.70 -8.25
N GLU A 107 0.34 8.87 -8.20
CA GLU A 107 1.44 9.29 -9.08
C GLU A 107 2.77 8.80 -8.49
N ILE A 108 3.39 7.82 -9.13
CA ILE A 108 4.72 7.33 -8.72
C ILE A 108 5.65 7.21 -9.91
N THR A 109 6.94 7.41 -9.64
CA THR A 109 7.99 7.30 -10.65
C THR A 109 8.20 5.83 -11.04
N ARG A 110 8.69 5.61 -12.27
CA ARG A 110 8.98 4.26 -12.79
C ARG A 110 9.93 3.46 -11.87
N ILE A 111 10.84 4.16 -11.19
CA ILE A 111 11.81 3.54 -10.30
C ILE A 111 11.17 2.95 -9.03
N PHE A 112 10.05 3.51 -8.56
CA PHE A 112 9.30 2.94 -7.44
C PHE A 112 8.73 1.57 -7.79
N TYR A 113 8.24 1.36 -9.02
CA TYR A 113 7.80 0.03 -9.46
C TYR A 113 8.94 -1.01 -9.52
N LEU A 114 10.17 -0.56 -9.73
CA LEU A 114 11.35 -1.43 -9.81
C LEU A 114 11.97 -1.68 -8.42
N LYS A 115 11.78 -0.75 -7.48
CA LYS A 115 12.32 -0.80 -6.11
C LYS A 115 11.29 -0.28 -5.07
N PRO A 116 10.17 -0.99 -4.87
CA PRO A 116 9.00 -0.52 -4.11
C PRO A 116 9.15 -0.75 -2.59
N ILE A 117 10.38 -0.94 -2.13
CA ILE A 117 10.68 -1.31 -0.76
C ILE A 117 10.69 -0.03 0.08
N VAL A 118 9.94 -0.06 1.17
CA VAL A 118 9.97 0.92 2.23
C VAL A 118 10.72 0.31 3.41
N ASN A 119 11.76 0.98 3.88
CA ASN A 119 12.50 0.63 5.09
C ASN A 119 11.99 1.48 6.25
N ILE A 120 11.37 0.82 7.22
CA ILE A 120 10.84 1.43 8.44
C ILE A 120 11.83 1.17 9.56
N THR A 121 12.30 2.22 10.22
CA THR A 121 13.18 2.13 11.40
C THR A 121 12.51 2.74 12.61
N ILE A 122 12.48 2.02 13.73
CA ILE A 122 11.93 2.50 14.99
C ILE A 122 12.98 3.41 15.64
N LEU A 123 12.63 4.67 15.88
CA LEU A 123 13.52 5.64 16.50
C LEU A 123 13.23 5.84 17.98
N ASN A 124 11.98 5.63 18.39
CA ASN A 124 11.56 5.77 19.77
C ASN A 124 10.30 4.92 20.00
N ASP A 125 10.24 4.24 21.14
CA ASP A 125 9.12 3.42 21.59
C ASP A 125 8.90 3.61 23.10
N SER A 126 8.56 4.84 23.49
CA SER A 126 8.39 5.17 24.91
C SER A 126 6.97 4.91 25.38
N VAL A 127 6.86 4.21 26.51
CA VAL A 127 5.60 3.96 27.20
C VAL A 127 5.52 4.88 28.41
N TYR A 128 4.45 5.67 28.51
CA TYR A 128 4.24 6.57 29.63
C TYR A 128 2.80 6.51 30.17
N ILE A 129 2.62 6.94 31.43
CA ILE A 129 1.32 6.99 32.10
C ILE A 129 0.88 8.44 32.21
N SER A 130 -0.34 8.73 31.77
CA SER A 130 -0.96 10.05 31.92
C SER A 130 -2.43 9.87 32.29
N LYS A 131 -2.90 10.59 33.32
CA LYS A 131 -4.30 10.55 33.77
C LYS A 131 -4.84 9.13 34.03
N GLY A 132 -3.99 8.22 34.52
CA GLY A 132 -4.36 6.82 34.79
C GLY A 132 -4.35 5.88 33.59
N TYR A 133 -4.06 6.37 32.38
CA TYR A 133 -3.96 5.58 31.16
C TYR A 133 -2.51 5.38 30.72
N LYS A 134 -2.25 4.24 30.08
CA LYS A 134 -0.94 3.89 29.52
C LYS A 134 -0.91 4.22 28.03
N TYR A 135 0.06 5.01 27.61
CA TYR A 135 0.26 5.45 26.23
C TYR A 135 1.57 4.88 25.67
N LEU A 136 1.58 4.57 24.39
CA LEU A 136 2.77 4.29 23.58
C LEU A 136 3.01 5.48 22.66
N ASN A 137 4.17 6.11 22.75
CA ASN A 137 4.67 7.03 21.75
C ASN A 137 5.68 6.30 20.88
N LEU A 138 5.33 6.14 19.61
CA LEU A 138 6.12 5.44 18.61
C LEU A 138 6.56 6.47 17.55
N LEU A 139 7.87 6.67 17.42
CA LEU A 139 8.47 7.45 16.35
C LEU A 139 9.14 6.49 15.38
N ILE A 140 8.78 6.58 14.11
CA ILE A 140 9.36 5.82 13.02
C ILE A 140 10.08 6.75 12.05
N LYS A 141 11.05 6.17 11.36
CA LYS A 141 11.75 6.76 10.22
C LYS A 141 11.45 5.89 9.02
N VAL A 142 11.07 6.54 7.92
CA VAL A 142 10.75 5.88 6.67
C VAL A 142 11.78 6.26 5.63
N ILE A 143 12.35 5.25 4.99
CA ILE A 143 13.33 5.39 3.91
C ILE A 143 12.82 4.60 2.73
N TYR A 144 12.60 5.26 1.59
CA TYR A 144 12.13 4.62 0.36
C TYR A 144 13.20 4.78 -0.74
N PRO A 145 14.04 3.76 -1.01
CA PRO A 145 15.22 3.90 -1.87
C PRO A 145 14.95 4.27 -3.33
N ALA A 146 13.70 4.16 -3.78
CA ALA A 146 13.29 4.60 -5.10
C ALA A 146 13.47 6.10 -5.31
N PHE A 147 13.40 6.88 -4.23
CA PHE A 147 13.68 8.30 -4.23
C PHE A 147 14.97 8.51 -3.42
N VAL A 148 16.02 8.99 -4.08
CA VAL A 148 17.39 8.89 -3.57
C VAL A 148 17.56 9.74 -2.31
N ASN A 149 17.73 9.07 -1.17
CA ASN A 149 17.99 9.65 0.16
C ASN A 149 16.83 10.40 0.83
N ASP A 150 15.60 10.19 0.40
CA ASP A 150 14.47 10.75 1.14
C ASP A 150 14.30 10.02 2.47
N VAL A 151 14.32 10.85 3.52
CA VAL A 151 14.20 10.44 4.90
C VAL A 151 13.06 11.23 5.49
N GLU A 152 11.94 10.54 5.71
CA GLU A 152 10.80 11.12 6.40
C GLU A 152 10.66 10.52 7.80
N TYR A 153 10.21 11.35 8.73
CA TYR A 153 10.03 11.00 10.13
C TYR A 153 8.56 11.16 10.49
N ASP A 154 8.05 10.21 11.26
CA ASP A 154 6.65 10.19 11.62
C ASP A 154 6.44 9.63 13.03
N SER A 155 5.47 10.19 13.77
CA SER A 155 5.19 9.84 15.16
C SER A 155 3.71 9.58 15.39
N ALA A 156 3.41 8.51 16.12
CA ALA A 156 2.07 8.19 16.61
C ALA A 156 2.09 8.07 18.14
N THR A 157 1.05 8.60 18.79
CA THR A 157 0.79 8.36 20.23
C THR A 157 -0.53 7.63 20.39
N ILE A 158 -0.49 6.43 20.99
CA ILE A 158 -1.60 5.48 21.02
C ILE A 158 -1.87 5.05 22.47
N ILE A 159 -3.14 4.84 22.85
CA ILE A 159 -3.50 4.31 24.17
C ILE A 159 -3.43 2.76 24.14
N LEU A 160 -2.62 2.16 25.01
CA LEU A 160 -2.33 0.72 24.97
C LEU A 160 -3.47 -0.21 25.44
N ASN A 161 -4.45 0.34 26.17
CA ASN A 161 -5.58 -0.42 26.71
C ASN A 161 -6.88 -0.23 25.92
N TYR A 162 -6.85 0.50 24.82
CA TYR A 162 -8.00 0.75 23.96
C TYR A 162 -7.62 0.45 22.51
N SER A 163 -8.58 -0.09 21.75
CA SER A 163 -8.43 -0.28 20.32
C SER A 163 -8.59 1.07 19.62
N ILE A 164 -7.51 1.85 19.59
CA ILE A 164 -7.45 3.14 18.90
C ILE A 164 -6.67 2.96 17.62
N GLU A 165 -7.24 3.52 16.57
CA GLU A 165 -6.63 3.67 15.26
C GLU A 165 -6.08 5.09 15.13
N VAL A 166 -4.82 5.21 14.70
CA VAL A 166 -4.19 6.48 14.38
C VAL A 166 -3.58 6.33 12.99
N THR A 167 -3.89 7.24 12.09
CA THR A 167 -3.28 7.26 10.76
C THR A 167 -2.26 8.37 10.70
N SER A 168 -1.12 8.07 10.11
CA SER A 168 -0.17 9.08 9.68
C SER A 168 0.09 9.02 8.19
N MET A 169 0.57 10.13 7.65
CA MET A 169 0.79 10.37 6.23
C MET A 169 2.19 10.91 6.01
N ILE A 170 2.91 10.25 5.12
CA ILE A 170 4.30 10.53 4.77
C ILE A 170 4.31 10.88 3.29
N HIS A 171 4.85 12.03 2.92
CA HIS A 171 4.86 12.47 1.53
C HIS A 171 5.83 11.58 0.74
N ILE A 172 5.49 11.32 -0.52
CA ILE A 172 6.41 10.60 -1.43
C ILE A 172 6.76 11.52 -2.59
N ILE A 173 5.76 11.88 -3.38
CA ILE A 173 5.91 12.75 -4.55
C ILE A 173 4.55 13.28 -4.96
N ASP A 174 4.50 14.51 -5.46
CA ASP A 174 3.27 15.14 -5.99
C ASP A 174 2.08 14.94 -5.04
N TYR A 175 1.00 14.35 -5.52
CA TYR A 175 -0.20 14.05 -4.73
C TYR A 175 -0.19 12.68 -4.06
N THR A 176 0.95 11.97 -4.02
CA THR A 176 1.07 10.60 -3.50
C THR A 176 1.74 10.55 -2.13
N TRP A 177 1.15 9.76 -1.25
CA TRP A 177 1.55 9.62 0.15
C TRP A 177 1.63 8.14 0.55
N LEU A 178 2.56 7.82 1.45
CA LEU A 178 2.54 6.61 2.23
C LEU A 178 1.67 6.86 3.47
N TYR A 179 0.62 6.07 3.59
CA TYR A 179 -0.20 6.02 4.79
C TYR A 179 0.31 4.92 5.70
N VAL A 180 0.46 5.26 6.97
CA VAL A 180 0.79 4.33 8.04
C VAL A 180 -0.33 4.36 9.06
N GLU A 181 -1.12 3.30 9.09
CA GLU A 181 -2.19 3.15 10.07
C GLU A 181 -1.68 2.34 11.26
N PHE A 182 -1.91 2.83 12.46
CA PHE A 182 -1.49 2.21 13.70
C PHE A 182 -2.72 1.81 14.50
N LEU A 183 -2.87 0.52 14.80
CA LEU A 183 -3.99 -0.02 15.56
C LEU A 183 -3.47 -0.84 16.74
N ALA A 184 -3.65 -0.33 17.96
CA ALA A 184 -3.32 -1.08 19.17
C ALA A 184 -4.37 -2.17 19.41
N LEU A 185 -4.01 -3.43 19.18
CA LEU A 185 -4.93 -4.55 19.43
C LEU A 185 -5.05 -4.87 20.91
N ASN A 186 -3.96 -4.69 21.65
CA ASN A 186 -3.87 -4.80 23.10
C ASN A 186 -2.56 -4.18 23.60
N SER A 187 -2.28 -4.32 24.89
CA SER A 187 -1.11 -3.72 25.54
C SER A 187 0.26 -4.29 25.12
N THR A 188 0.28 -5.35 24.30
CA THR A 188 1.48 -6.06 23.84
C THR A 188 1.58 -6.21 22.32
N VAL A 189 0.50 -5.96 21.57
CA VAL A 189 0.44 -6.15 20.13
C VAL A 189 -0.09 -4.89 19.44
N LEU A 190 0.72 -4.39 18.51
CA LEU A 190 0.39 -3.28 17.61
C LEU A 190 0.25 -3.84 16.20
N LYS A 191 -0.87 -3.54 15.52
CA LYS A 191 -0.98 -3.72 14.08
C LYS A 191 -0.53 -2.42 13.42
N MET A 192 0.33 -2.52 12.41
CA MET A 192 0.62 -1.41 11.51
C MET A 192 0.20 -1.79 10.10
N GLU A 193 -0.52 -0.90 9.42
CA GLU A 193 -0.86 -1.02 8.01
C GLU A 193 -0.13 0.02 7.17
N PHE A 194 0.26 -0.36 5.95
CA PHE A 194 1.00 0.46 5.02
C PHE A 194 0.34 0.41 3.65
N TYR A 195 0.06 1.58 3.07
CA TYR A 195 -0.41 1.68 1.71
C TYR A 195 -0.01 3.00 1.08
N VAL A 196 0.27 2.98 -0.22
CA VAL A 196 0.55 4.19 -1.01
C VAL A 196 -0.74 4.59 -1.73
N GLY A 197 -1.10 5.86 -1.61
CA GLY A 197 -2.35 6.41 -2.15
C GLY A 197 -2.26 7.92 -2.43
N PRO A 198 -3.19 8.47 -3.22
CA PRO A 198 -3.29 9.92 -3.42
C PRO A 198 -3.86 10.64 -2.19
N THR A 199 -3.58 11.94 -1.99
CA THR A 199 -4.18 12.75 -0.91
C THR A 199 -5.69 12.93 -1.04
N THR A 200 -6.20 12.90 -2.27
CA THR A 200 -7.63 13.05 -2.58
C THR A 200 -8.21 11.69 -2.93
N PHE A 201 -9.03 11.15 -2.04
CA PHE A 201 -9.78 9.91 -2.27
C PHE A 201 -11.21 10.18 -2.74
#